data_AF-A0A5F1HTA7-F1
#
_entry.id   AF-A0A5F1HTA7-F1
#
_cell.length_a   1.000
_cell.length_b   1.000
_cell.length_c   1.000
_cell.angle_alpha   90.00
_cell.angle_beta   90.00
_cell.angle_gamma   90.00
#
_symmetry.space_group_name_H-M   'P 1'
#
loop_
_entity.id
_entity.type
_entity.pdbx_description
1 polymer ?
#
loop_
_entity_poly.entity_id
_entity_poly.type
_entity_poly.pdbx_seq_one_letter_code
_entity_poly.pdbx_strand_id
1 'polypeptide(L)'
;MWTKDYLPQGNKTKYPPWFNNLTDNEKNELLKQKWFVNWMQTTTSLWPNITKIKQDNPDMDYDIIWRSDSDVLFHGDEEGRRPDEVFCCGLTPPEPMGSMKLRPGSHVGIHESFSRLFDGLPAFAECDSMKLTYSVYDERYIYLTNAPGGICVDDTLYIPTCSSESEVAFPGGVKQKYIMGAFVYMIPPSEDQYLPVRFDYNPESDFKEPTSGNANYITARTDDNEFSVYDETTSNWITLNAPVCTMKSGKYKVRSKNIYTQYFVNFQQVEATDEVIFEIDTEKMAVDGVIILSGHNYFLSI
;
A
#
# COMPACT_ATOMS: atom_id res chain seq x y z
N MET A 1 -13.60 -11.77 14.12
CA MET A 1 -12.69 -12.91 13.90
C MET A 1 -13.25 -13.75 12.76
N TRP A 2 -13.03 -13.29 11.54
CA TRP A 2 -13.53 -13.93 10.32
C TRP A 2 -12.53 -15.02 9.94
N THR A 3 -12.83 -16.25 10.35
CA THR A 3 -11.99 -17.43 10.14
C THR A 3 -11.88 -17.76 8.65
N LYS A 4 -10.64 -17.94 8.15
CA LYS A 4 -10.11 -18.89 7.13
C LYS A 4 -11.00 -19.49 6.01
N ASP A 5 -12.23 -19.07 5.80
CA ASP A 5 -13.28 -19.81 5.09
C ASP A 5 -13.77 -19.12 3.80
N TYR A 6 -13.11 -18.08 3.32
CA TYR A 6 -13.39 -17.55 1.98
C TYR A 6 -12.73 -18.34 0.84
N LEU A 7 -12.08 -19.47 1.17
CA LEU A 7 -11.85 -20.56 0.24
C LEU A 7 -13.07 -21.49 0.23
N PRO A 8 -13.57 -21.93 -0.93
CA PRO A 8 -14.59 -22.97 -1.03
C PRO A 8 -14.21 -24.20 -0.18
N GLN A 9 -14.88 -24.36 0.97
CA GLN A 9 -14.96 -25.57 1.80
C GLN A 9 -13.73 -26.48 1.74
N GLY A 10 -12.65 -26.15 2.45
CA GLY A 10 -11.57 -27.11 2.80
C GLY A 10 -10.84 -27.80 1.64
N ASN A 11 -11.14 -27.46 0.39
CA ASN A 11 -10.52 -27.97 -0.82
C ASN A 11 -9.78 -26.81 -1.49
N LYS A 12 -8.53 -27.04 -1.89
CA LYS A 12 -7.74 -26.06 -2.67
C LYS A 12 -8.38 -25.89 -4.04
N THR A 13 -9.43 -25.07 -4.16
CA THR A 13 -9.95 -24.65 -5.47
C THR A 13 -8.88 -23.82 -6.15
N LYS A 14 -8.34 -24.37 -7.23
CA LYS A 14 -7.30 -23.72 -8.03
C LYS A 14 -7.81 -22.48 -8.77
N TYR A 15 -9.12 -22.40 -9.03
CA TYR A 15 -9.75 -21.35 -9.82
C TYR A 15 -11.03 -20.84 -9.16
N PRO A 16 -11.46 -19.61 -9.49
CA PRO A 16 -12.71 -19.02 -9.03
C PRO A 16 -13.94 -19.85 -9.42
N PRO A 17 -15.03 -19.85 -8.63
CA PRO A 17 -16.25 -20.57 -8.98
C PRO A 17 -16.83 -20.17 -10.34
N TRP A 18 -16.80 -18.87 -10.67
CA TRP A 18 -17.28 -18.33 -11.95
C TRP A 18 -16.40 -18.74 -13.14
N PHE A 19 -15.12 -19.05 -12.91
CA PHE A 19 -14.19 -19.45 -13.96
C PHE A 19 -14.64 -20.74 -14.65
N ASN A 20 -15.29 -21.65 -13.92
CA ASN A 20 -15.78 -22.92 -14.47
C ASN A 20 -16.88 -22.73 -15.52
N ASN A 21 -17.62 -21.63 -15.46
CA ASN A 21 -18.71 -21.31 -16.38
C ASN A 21 -18.24 -20.69 -17.71
N LEU A 22 -16.95 -20.40 -17.82
CA LEU A 22 -16.34 -19.88 -19.05
C LEU A 22 -16.06 -21.00 -20.06
N THR A 23 -16.07 -20.64 -21.34
CA THR A 23 -15.57 -21.51 -22.41
C THR A 23 -14.06 -21.74 -22.28
N ASP A 24 -13.55 -22.80 -22.88
CA ASP A 24 -12.10 -23.10 -22.84
C ASP A 24 -11.27 -21.97 -23.48
N ASN A 25 -11.81 -21.30 -24.49
CA ASN A 25 -11.15 -20.16 -25.12
C ASN A 25 -11.05 -18.96 -24.15
N GLU A 26 -12.14 -18.59 -23.48
CA GLU A 26 -12.13 -17.51 -22.49
C GLU A 26 -11.20 -17.81 -21.32
N LYS A 27 -11.21 -19.06 -20.82
CA LYS A 27 -10.29 -19.53 -19.77
C LYS A 27 -8.84 -19.35 -20.21
N ASN A 28 -8.50 -19.80 -21.42
CA ASN A 28 -7.14 -19.71 -21.95
C ASN A 28 -6.70 -18.26 -22.16
N GLU A 29 -7.60 -17.38 -22.62
CA GLU A 29 -7.27 -15.96 -22.78
C GLU A 29 -7.04 -15.27 -21.43
N LEU A 30 -7.88 -15.54 -20.42
CA LEU A 30 -7.67 -15.01 -19.06
C LEU A 30 -6.35 -15.50 -18.45
N LEU A 31 -6.01 -16.78 -18.60
CA LEU A 31 -4.78 -17.34 -18.05
C LEU A 31 -3.50 -16.76 -18.69
N LYS A 32 -3.59 -16.17 -19.89
CA LYS A 32 -2.48 -15.43 -20.52
C LYS A 32 -2.36 -14.00 -19.99
N GLN A 33 -3.40 -13.46 -19.37
CA GLN A 33 -3.39 -12.09 -18.85
C GLN A 33 -2.55 -12.00 -17.57
N LYS A 34 -1.50 -11.18 -17.60
CA LYS A 34 -0.62 -10.95 -16.43
C LYS A 34 -1.42 -10.48 -15.21
N TRP A 35 -2.40 -9.59 -15.41
CA TRP A 35 -3.24 -9.08 -14.32
C TRP A 35 -4.06 -10.18 -13.64
N PHE A 36 -4.59 -11.15 -14.42
CA PHE A 36 -5.37 -12.26 -13.89
C PHE A 36 -4.49 -13.22 -13.09
N VAL A 37 -3.31 -13.53 -13.62
CA VAL A 37 -2.30 -14.36 -12.93
C VAL A 37 -1.86 -13.71 -11.62
N ASN A 38 -1.59 -12.41 -11.63
CA ASN A 38 -1.24 -11.66 -10.43
C ASN A 38 -2.38 -11.70 -9.40
N TRP A 39 -3.62 -11.44 -9.82
CA TRP A 39 -4.78 -11.51 -8.92
C TRP A 39 -4.94 -12.89 -8.27
N MET A 40 -4.85 -13.98 -9.04
CA MET A 40 -4.92 -15.36 -8.52
C MET A 40 -3.82 -15.65 -7.48
N GLN A 41 -2.64 -15.06 -7.66
CA GLN A 41 -1.53 -15.20 -6.72
C GLN A 41 -1.75 -14.41 -5.44
N THR A 42 -2.27 -13.18 -5.56
CA THR A 42 -2.41 -12.18 -4.49
C THR A 42 -3.64 -12.36 -3.62
N THR A 43 -4.80 -12.69 -4.19
CA THR A 43 -6.11 -12.53 -3.51
C THR A 43 -6.36 -13.51 -2.36
N THR A 44 -6.92 -13.06 -1.24
CA THR A 44 -7.35 -13.97 -0.16
C THR A 44 -8.66 -14.69 -0.51
N SER A 45 -9.48 -14.10 -1.39
CA SER A 45 -10.77 -14.63 -1.84
C SER A 45 -10.86 -14.76 -3.36
N LEU A 46 -11.30 -15.93 -3.83
CA LEU A 46 -11.54 -16.19 -5.26
C LEU A 46 -12.99 -15.91 -5.69
N TRP A 47 -13.83 -15.42 -4.79
CA TRP A 47 -15.23 -15.12 -5.07
C TRP A 47 -15.49 -13.90 -5.97
N PRO A 48 -14.70 -12.80 -5.90
CA PRO A 48 -14.84 -11.66 -6.80
C PRO A 48 -14.84 -12.09 -8.26
N ASN A 49 -15.89 -11.72 -8.99
CA ASN A 49 -15.94 -11.92 -10.43
C ASN A 49 -15.35 -10.70 -11.14
N ILE A 50 -14.02 -10.67 -11.20
CA ILE A 50 -13.25 -9.56 -11.77
C ILE A 50 -13.47 -9.34 -13.28
N THR A 51 -14.18 -10.23 -13.98
CA THR A 51 -14.60 -9.98 -15.37
C THR A 51 -15.81 -9.05 -15.45
N LYS A 52 -16.48 -8.76 -14.32
CA LYS A 52 -17.68 -7.91 -14.26
C LYS A 52 -17.40 -6.43 -14.03
N ILE A 53 -16.15 -6.00 -13.93
CA ILE A 53 -15.82 -4.59 -13.62
C ILE A 53 -16.53 -3.63 -14.57
N LYS A 54 -16.49 -3.86 -15.89
CA LYS A 54 -17.19 -3.00 -16.87
C LYS A 54 -18.72 -3.06 -16.70
N GLN A 55 -19.27 -4.24 -16.43
CA GLN A 55 -20.71 -4.41 -16.22
C GLN A 55 -21.21 -3.66 -14.97
N ASP A 56 -20.44 -3.72 -13.89
CA ASP A 56 -20.80 -3.15 -12.59
C ASP A 56 -20.50 -1.64 -12.51
N ASN A 57 -19.80 -1.11 -13.52
CA ASN A 57 -19.51 0.30 -13.70
C ASN A 57 -19.99 0.79 -15.09
N PRO A 58 -21.30 0.76 -15.37
CA PRO A 58 -21.85 1.00 -16.71
C PRO A 58 -21.62 2.42 -17.24
N ASP A 59 -21.34 3.37 -16.34
CA ASP A 59 -21.04 4.77 -16.70
C ASP A 59 -19.57 4.95 -17.15
N MET A 60 -18.76 3.88 -17.12
CA MET A 60 -17.37 3.89 -17.59
C MET A 60 -17.29 3.36 -19.03
N ASP A 61 -16.86 4.20 -19.97
CA ASP A 61 -16.61 3.80 -21.36
C ASP A 61 -15.12 3.47 -21.62
N TYR A 62 -14.35 3.24 -20.56
CA TYR A 62 -12.90 3.13 -20.63
C TYR A 62 -12.37 1.73 -20.26
N ASP A 63 -11.09 1.52 -20.58
CA ASP A 63 -10.39 0.29 -20.24
C ASP A 63 -9.96 0.27 -18.77
N ILE A 64 -9.94 -0.94 -18.21
CA ILE A 64 -9.51 -1.15 -16.82
C ILE A 64 -7.99 -1.11 -16.78
N ILE A 65 -7.44 -0.20 -15.97
CA ILE A 65 -6.01 -0.04 -15.80
C ILE A 65 -5.56 -0.92 -14.63
N TRP A 66 -4.97 -2.06 -14.99
CA TRP A 66 -4.37 -2.97 -14.01
C TRP A 66 -2.97 -2.52 -13.67
N ARG A 67 -2.67 -2.49 -12.37
CA ARG A 67 -1.35 -2.15 -11.85
C ARG A 67 -0.30 -3.16 -12.33
N SER A 68 0.88 -2.64 -12.70
CA SER A 68 1.98 -3.43 -13.26
C SER A 68 3.36 -3.14 -12.67
N ASP A 69 3.50 -2.06 -11.90
CA ASP A 69 4.69 -1.73 -11.10
C ASP A 69 4.78 -2.57 -9.81
N SER A 70 5.85 -2.34 -9.06
CA SER A 70 6.16 -3.02 -7.79
C SER A 70 6.22 -2.07 -6.59
N ASP A 71 5.76 -0.82 -6.74
CA ASP A 71 5.71 0.19 -5.67
C ASP A 71 5.13 -0.36 -4.35
N VAL A 72 5.57 0.21 -3.23
CA VAL A 72 4.96 -0.09 -1.94
C VAL A 72 3.65 0.69 -1.85
N LEU A 73 2.59 0.01 -1.44
CA LEU A 73 1.27 0.57 -1.22
C LEU A 73 0.94 0.54 0.27
N PHE A 74 0.09 1.47 0.68
CA PHE A 74 -0.25 1.70 2.08
C PHE A 74 -1.75 1.48 2.31
N HIS A 75 -2.10 0.79 3.38
CA HIS A 75 -3.48 0.53 3.77
C HIS A 75 -3.69 0.91 5.24
N GLY A 76 -4.45 1.98 5.45
CA GLY A 76 -5.01 2.29 6.76
C GLY A 76 -6.17 1.34 7.03
N ASP A 77 -6.02 0.43 7.99
CA ASP A 77 -7.03 -0.58 8.26
C ASP A 77 -8.19 -0.01 9.08
N GLU A 78 -9.27 0.38 8.40
CA GLU A 78 -10.45 1.02 9.00
C GLU A 78 -11.14 0.14 10.04
N GLU A 79 -11.07 -1.18 9.89
CA GLU A 79 -11.61 -2.15 10.85
C GLU A 79 -10.75 -2.25 12.12
N GLY A 80 -9.55 -1.67 12.09
CA GLY A 80 -8.60 -1.70 13.20
C GLY A 80 -8.04 -3.10 13.46
N ARG A 81 -7.99 -3.96 12.44
CA ARG A 81 -7.47 -5.33 12.60
C ARG A 81 -6.00 -5.26 12.98
N ARG A 82 -5.63 -6.07 13.98
CA ARG A 82 -4.29 -6.05 14.57
C ARG A 82 -3.28 -6.80 13.68
N PRO A 83 -1.98 -6.49 13.79
CA PRO A 83 -0.94 -7.15 13.00
C PRO A 83 -0.93 -8.67 13.16
N ASP A 84 -1.20 -9.21 14.35
CA ASP A 84 -1.28 -10.65 14.58
C ASP A 84 -2.45 -11.32 13.83
N GLU A 85 -3.57 -10.62 13.63
CA GLU A 85 -4.67 -11.08 12.79
C GLU A 85 -4.27 -10.99 11.30
N VAL A 86 -3.85 -9.82 10.84
CA VAL A 86 -3.53 -9.57 9.42
C VAL A 86 -2.35 -10.42 8.94
N PHE A 87 -1.33 -10.65 9.75
CA PHE A 87 -0.19 -11.50 9.37
C PHE A 87 -0.57 -13.00 9.34
N CYS A 88 -1.67 -13.39 10.00
CA CYS A 88 -2.17 -14.76 10.02
C CYS A 88 -3.13 -15.08 8.87
N CYS A 89 -3.87 -14.09 8.34
CA CYS A 89 -4.90 -14.32 7.32
C CYS A 89 -4.80 -13.44 6.06
N GLY A 90 -3.97 -12.39 6.09
CA GLY A 90 -3.97 -11.33 5.09
C GLY A 90 -5.08 -10.30 5.31
N LEU A 91 -5.16 -9.33 4.41
CA LEU A 91 -6.24 -8.34 4.35
C LEU A 91 -7.33 -8.89 3.45
N THR A 92 -8.51 -9.16 4.00
CA THR A 92 -9.64 -9.74 3.27
C THR A 92 -10.83 -8.80 3.35
N PRO A 93 -11.46 -8.43 2.22
CA PRO A 93 -12.60 -7.54 2.22
C PRO A 93 -13.74 -8.11 3.10
N PRO A 94 -14.53 -7.24 3.74
CA PRO A 94 -15.63 -7.67 4.60
C PRO A 94 -16.68 -8.47 3.83
N GLU A 95 -16.90 -8.13 2.55
CA GLU A 95 -17.81 -8.86 1.67
C GLU A 95 -17.01 -9.71 0.67
N PRO A 96 -17.14 -11.05 0.69
CA PRO A 96 -16.43 -11.90 -0.27
C PRO A 96 -17.09 -11.88 -1.66
N MET A 97 -18.36 -11.50 -1.72
CA MET A 97 -19.21 -11.57 -2.90
C MET A 97 -20.00 -10.27 -2.99
N GLY A 98 -20.04 -9.69 -4.18
CA GLY A 98 -20.66 -8.39 -4.36
C GLY A 98 -20.34 -7.82 -5.72
N SER A 99 -20.65 -6.55 -5.87
CA SER A 99 -20.39 -5.77 -7.09
C SER A 99 -18.90 -5.45 -7.21
N MET A 100 -18.38 -5.48 -8.44
CA MET A 100 -17.07 -4.94 -8.83
C MET A 100 -17.09 -3.41 -9.04
N LYS A 101 -18.10 -2.71 -8.49
CA LYS A 101 -18.20 -1.25 -8.53
C LYS A 101 -16.93 -0.64 -7.95
N LEU A 102 -16.27 0.22 -8.71
CA LEU A 102 -15.14 1.01 -8.22
C LEU A 102 -15.70 2.17 -7.39
N ARG A 103 -15.10 2.43 -6.22
CA ARG A 103 -15.59 3.38 -5.21
C ARG A 103 -17.06 3.12 -4.81
N PRO A 104 -17.35 1.95 -4.23
CA PRO A 104 -18.71 1.60 -3.80
C PRO A 104 -19.19 2.43 -2.60
N GLY A 105 -18.31 3.20 -1.96
CA GLY A 105 -18.54 3.89 -0.69
C GLY A 105 -17.84 3.17 0.47
N SER A 106 -17.83 3.79 1.67
CA SER A 106 -17.16 3.25 2.85
C SER A 106 -17.79 1.93 3.32
N HIS A 107 -16.94 0.97 3.71
CA HIS A 107 -17.33 -0.34 4.23
C HIS A 107 -18.25 -1.18 3.34
N VAL A 108 -18.17 -1.01 2.01
CA VAL A 108 -18.97 -1.79 1.06
C VAL A 108 -18.06 -2.45 0.03
N GLY A 109 -18.41 -3.67 -0.34
CA GLY A 109 -17.87 -4.32 -1.52
C GLY A 109 -16.71 -5.27 -1.26
N ILE A 110 -16.13 -5.70 -2.37
CA ILE A 110 -15.28 -6.88 -2.46
C ILE A 110 -13.81 -6.54 -2.64
N HIS A 111 -13.40 -5.33 -2.28
CA HIS A 111 -12.06 -4.80 -2.50
C HIS A 111 -11.40 -4.43 -1.17
N GLU A 112 -10.11 -4.67 -1.06
CA GLU A 112 -9.25 -3.95 -0.12
C GLU A 112 -8.57 -2.82 -0.89
N SER A 113 -8.70 -1.59 -0.42
CA SER A 113 -8.15 -0.41 -1.08
C SER A 113 -6.86 0.03 -0.40
N PHE A 114 -5.87 0.36 -1.24
CA PHE A 114 -4.56 0.84 -0.82
C PHE A 114 -4.27 2.15 -1.53
N SER A 115 -3.43 2.99 -0.94
CA SER A 115 -2.94 4.21 -1.58
C SER A 115 -1.47 4.08 -1.95
N ARG A 116 -1.07 4.79 -3.00
CA ARG A 116 0.35 5.08 -3.28
C ARG A 116 0.85 6.30 -2.51
N LEU A 117 -0.05 7.09 -1.93
CA LEU A 117 0.31 8.28 -1.18
C LEU A 117 0.61 7.91 0.26
N PHE A 118 1.72 8.46 0.74
CA PHE A 118 2.21 8.34 2.11
C PHE A 118 2.75 9.71 2.48
N ASP A 119 1.85 10.62 2.85
CA ASP A 119 2.20 12.03 3.01
C ASP A 119 1.84 12.58 4.40
N GLY A 120 1.38 11.76 5.35
CA GLY A 120 1.15 12.20 6.74
C GLY A 120 0.20 13.41 6.87
N LEU A 121 -0.44 13.81 5.77
CA LEU A 121 -1.39 14.90 5.72
C LEU A 121 -2.67 14.49 6.45
N PRO A 122 -3.52 15.48 6.81
CA PRO A 122 -4.82 15.22 7.39
C PRO A 122 -5.53 14.10 6.65
N ALA A 123 -5.60 14.07 5.31
CA ALA A 123 -6.24 12.98 4.54
C ALA A 123 -5.80 11.54 4.93
N PHE A 124 -4.52 11.32 5.27
CA PHE A 124 -4.00 10.03 5.72
C PHE A 124 -4.21 9.79 7.22
N ALA A 125 -4.06 10.85 8.04
CA ALA A 125 -4.52 10.89 9.43
C ALA A 125 -6.07 10.87 9.57
N GLU A 126 -6.75 11.03 8.44
CA GLU A 126 -8.18 11.08 8.23
C GLU A 126 -8.69 9.81 7.55
N CYS A 127 -7.79 8.88 7.16
CA CYS A 127 -8.19 7.51 6.87
C CYS A 127 -8.97 7.01 8.09
N ASP A 128 -10.13 6.37 7.87
CA ASP A 128 -11.11 6.15 8.93
C ASP A 128 -10.53 5.41 10.15
N SER A 129 -9.49 4.58 9.93
CA SER A 129 -8.69 4.01 11.01
C SER A 129 -8.21 5.08 12.02
N MET A 130 -7.62 6.19 11.59
CA MET A 130 -7.09 7.23 12.48
C MET A 130 -8.15 8.25 12.95
N LYS A 131 -9.28 8.41 12.22
CA LYS A 131 -10.44 9.24 12.66
C LYS A 131 -11.27 8.61 13.77
N LEU A 132 -11.32 7.28 13.86
CA LEU A 132 -12.17 6.60 14.81
C LEU A 132 -11.67 6.81 16.24
N THR A 133 -12.25 7.79 16.93
CA THR A 133 -12.14 8.03 18.39
C THR A 133 -12.77 6.92 19.24
N TYR A 134 -13.32 5.88 18.62
CA TYR A 134 -14.18 4.88 19.26
C TYR A 134 -13.79 3.41 19.03
N SER A 135 -12.57 3.07 18.56
CA SER A 135 -12.20 1.65 18.64
C SER A 135 -11.93 1.25 20.09
N VAL A 136 -12.22 -0.01 20.41
CA VAL A 136 -11.86 -0.67 21.67
C VAL A 136 -10.35 -0.89 21.87
N TYR A 137 -9.53 -0.59 20.86
CA TYR A 137 -8.07 -0.73 20.90
C TYR A 137 -7.36 0.62 21.00
N ASP A 138 -6.31 0.65 21.82
CA ASP A 138 -5.41 1.81 22.02
C ASP A 138 -4.44 2.03 20.85
N GLU A 139 -4.51 1.20 19.79
CA GLU A 139 -3.56 1.19 18.66
C GLU A 139 -4.24 1.26 17.29
N ARG A 140 -3.54 1.86 16.30
CA ARG A 140 -3.91 1.89 14.87
C ARG A 140 -2.77 1.47 13.98
N TYR A 141 -3.12 1.03 12.77
CA TYR A 141 -2.20 0.32 11.89
C TYR A 141 -2.26 0.84 10.46
N ILE A 142 -1.09 1.09 9.90
CA ILE A 142 -0.90 1.30 8.46
C ILE A 142 -0.06 0.15 7.93
N TYR A 143 -0.69 -0.71 7.15
CA TYR A 143 -0.04 -1.87 6.55
C TYR A 143 0.65 -1.50 5.24
N LEU A 144 1.81 -2.12 5.01
CA LEU A 144 2.56 -2.00 3.78
C LEU A 144 2.40 -3.27 2.94
N THR A 145 2.28 -3.10 1.63
CA THR A 145 2.28 -4.21 0.68
C THR A 145 3.04 -3.86 -0.58
N ASN A 146 3.70 -4.85 -1.18
CA ASN A 146 4.22 -4.77 -2.54
C ASN A 146 3.55 -5.82 -3.44
N ALA A 147 2.33 -6.23 -3.09
CA ALA A 147 1.58 -7.26 -3.80
C ALA A 147 1.43 -6.95 -5.29
N PRO A 148 1.61 -7.93 -6.20
CA PRO A 148 1.40 -7.69 -7.62
C PRO A 148 -0.09 -7.59 -7.98
N GLY A 149 -0.38 -6.80 -9.01
CA GLY A 149 -1.74 -6.58 -9.50
C GLY A 149 -2.47 -5.49 -8.72
N GLY A 150 -3.81 -5.57 -8.70
CA GLY A 150 -4.69 -4.50 -8.27
C GLY A 150 -5.14 -3.62 -9.46
N ILE A 151 -6.24 -2.91 -9.26
CA ILE A 151 -6.82 -1.98 -10.24
C ILE A 151 -6.37 -0.58 -9.82
N CYS A 152 -5.71 0.17 -10.70
CA CYS A 152 -5.46 1.59 -10.48
C CYS A 152 -6.81 2.32 -10.64
N VAL A 153 -7.50 2.59 -9.54
CA VAL A 153 -8.88 3.09 -9.55
C VAL A 153 -8.92 4.48 -10.16
N ASP A 154 -8.05 5.37 -9.70
CA ASP A 154 -8.02 6.75 -10.14
C ASP A 154 -7.65 6.88 -11.62
N ASP A 155 -6.70 6.07 -12.09
CA ASP A 155 -6.33 6.02 -13.50
C ASP A 155 -7.51 5.48 -14.34
N THR A 156 -8.16 4.40 -13.88
CA THR A 156 -9.32 3.80 -14.57
C THR A 156 -10.51 4.76 -14.66
N LEU A 157 -10.70 5.59 -13.62
CA LEU A 157 -11.76 6.58 -13.52
C LEU A 157 -11.36 7.96 -14.07
N TYR A 158 -10.12 8.12 -14.56
CA TYR A 158 -9.56 9.40 -15.03
C TYR A 158 -9.69 10.54 -14.00
N ILE A 159 -9.50 10.21 -12.73
CA ILE A 159 -9.53 11.20 -11.64
C ILE A 159 -8.33 12.14 -11.80
N PRO A 160 -8.54 13.46 -11.85
CA PRO A 160 -7.44 14.42 -11.90
C PRO A 160 -6.54 14.27 -10.68
N THR A 161 -5.23 14.40 -10.86
CA THR A 161 -4.27 14.11 -9.79
C THR A 161 -4.44 15.00 -8.54
N CYS A 162 -4.98 16.21 -8.69
CA CYS A 162 -5.29 17.08 -7.55
C CYS A 162 -6.46 16.61 -6.67
N SER A 163 -7.19 15.59 -7.11
CA SER A 163 -8.34 14.98 -6.40
C SER A 163 -8.18 13.46 -6.29
N SER A 164 -6.96 12.97 -6.52
CA SER A 164 -6.61 11.56 -6.54
C SER A 164 -6.15 11.10 -5.17
N GLU A 165 -6.69 9.97 -4.72
CA GLU A 165 -6.19 9.22 -3.55
C GLU A 165 -5.08 8.25 -3.95
N SER A 166 -4.73 8.22 -5.24
CA SER A 166 -3.86 7.23 -5.89
C SER A 166 -4.26 5.80 -5.50
N GLU A 167 -5.56 5.54 -5.50
CA GLU A 167 -6.15 4.30 -5.02
C GLU A 167 -5.81 3.12 -5.93
N VAL A 168 -5.36 2.03 -5.31
CA VAL A 168 -5.20 0.70 -5.90
C VAL A 168 -6.12 -0.27 -5.16
N ALA A 169 -7.15 -0.76 -5.85
CA ALA A 169 -8.10 -1.70 -5.30
C ALA A 169 -7.69 -3.14 -5.60
N PHE A 170 -7.65 -4.01 -4.59
CA PHE A 170 -7.41 -5.44 -4.71
C PHE A 170 -8.72 -6.21 -4.51
N PRO A 171 -9.40 -6.64 -5.59
CA PRO A 171 -10.59 -7.45 -5.47
C PRO A 171 -10.26 -8.76 -4.73
N GLY A 172 -10.97 -9.04 -3.64
CA GLY A 172 -10.76 -10.24 -2.82
C GLY A 172 -9.54 -10.16 -1.91
N GLY A 173 -8.91 -9.00 -1.79
CA GLY A 173 -7.89 -8.74 -0.77
C GLY A 173 -6.46 -9.12 -1.15
N VAL A 174 -5.61 -9.19 -0.13
CA VAL A 174 -4.16 -9.41 -0.24
C VAL A 174 -3.71 -10.45 0.78
N LYS A 175 -3.15 -11.57 0.31
CA LYS A 175 -2.61 -12.65 1.15
C LYS A 175 -1.47 -12.14 2.03
N GLN A 176 -1.40 -12.69 3.25
CA GLN A 176 -0.41 -12.34 4.26
C GLN A 176 1.03 -12.25 3.75
N LYS A 177 1.48 -13.17 2.88
CA LYS A 177 2.87 -13.18 2.38
C LYS A 177 3.27 -11.92 1.61
N TYR A 178 2.30 -11.15 1.12
CA TYR A 178 2.55 -9.88 0.43
C TYR A 178 2.44 -8.65 1.36
N ILE A 179 1.92 -8.83 2.58
CA ILE A 179 1.92 -7.79 3.60
C ILE A 179 3.32 -7.72 4.20
N MET A 180 4.01 -6.61 4.05
CA MET A 180 5.41 -6.41 4.49
C MET A 180 5.51 -6.24 6.00
N GLY A 181 4.54 -5.55 6.60
CA GLY A 181 4.47 -5.22 8.01
C GLY A 181 3.48 -4.11 8.25
N ALA A 182 3.49 -3.53 9.45
CA ALA A 182 2.57 -2.47 9.85
C ALA A 182 3.27 -1.41 10.70
N PHE A 183 3.06 -0.14 10.38
CA PHE A 183 3.32 0.95 11.31
C PHE A 183 2.21 0.97 12.37
N VAL A 184 2.60 1.11 13.64
CA VAL A 184 1.67 1.15 14.77
C VAL A 184 1.63 2.55 15.38
N TYR A 185 0.43 3.03 15.69
CA TYR A 185 0.16 4.34 16.30
C TYR A 185 -0.63 4.17 17.59
N MET A 186 -0.41 5.02 18.59
CA MET A 186 -1.16 5.01 19.85
C MET A 186 -2.31 6.03 19.85
N ILE A 187 -3.41 5.73 20.55
CA ILE A 187 -4.58 6.62 20.75
C ILE A 187 -4.75 7.01 22.24
N PRO A 188 -5.14 8.27 22.54
CA PRO A 188 -5.17 9.40 21.62
C PRO A 188 -3.73 9.76 21.23
N PRO A 189 -3.48 10.18 19.98
CA PRO A 189 -2.21 10.81 19.68
C PRO A 189 -2.12 12.02 20.62
N SER A 190 -1.01 12.17 21.36
CA SER A 190 -0.72 13.45 22.01
C SER A 190 -0.80 14.55 20.94
N GLU A 191 -1.26 15.76 21.31
CA GLU A 191 -1.49 16.89 20.39
C GLU A 191 -0.32 17.20 19.43
N ASP A 192 0.89 16.66 19.71
CA ASP A 192 2.11 16.77 18.90
C ASP A 192 2.53 15.53 18.06
N GLN A 193 1.87 14.37 18.02
CA GLN A 193 2.42 13.19 17.28
C GLN A 193 1.38 12.28 16.60
N TYR A 194 1.16 12.48 15.29
CA TYR A 194 0.74 11.44 14.34
C TYR A 194 1.95 10.61 13.86
N LEU A 195 2.78 10.16 14.81
CA LEU A 195 3.98 9.38 14.49
C LEU A 195 3.78 7.94 14.89
N PRO A 196 4.26 6.99 14.06
CA PRO A 196 4.25 5.61 14.46
C PRO A 196 5.22 5.38 15.63
N VAL A 197 4.80 4.59 16.60
CA VAL A 197 5.59 4.24 17.79
C VAL A 197 6.45 3.00 17.57
N ARG A 198 6.09 2.16 16.58
CA ARG A 198 6.85 0.97 16.16
C ARG A 198 6.45 0.52 14.76
N PHE A 199 7.24 -0.40 14.20
CA PHE A 199 6.91 -1.15 13.00
C PHE A 199 6.92 -2.65 13.30
N ASP A 200 5.76 -3.29 13.15
CA ASP A 200 5.61 -4.73 13.33
C ASP A 200 5.92 -5.43 11.98
N TYR A 201 7.03 -6.17 11.93
CA TYR A 201 7.43 -6.93 10.73
C TYR A 201 6.60 -8.20 10.58
N ASN A 202 6.12 -8.47 9.36
CA ASN A 202 5.41 -9.72 9.07
C ASN A 202 6.41 -10.87 8.85
N PRO A 203 6.41 -11.93 9.69
CA PRO A 203 7.33 -13.05 9.53
C PRO A 203 7.13 -13.83 8.22
N GLU A 204 5.95 -13.79 7.62
CA GLU A 204 5.61 -14.48 6.37
C GLU A 204 5.99 -13.70 5.10
N SER A 205 6.41 -12.44 5.23
CA SER A 205 6.84 -11.60 4.11
C SER A 205 8.29 -11.84 3.72
N ASP A 206 8.66 -11.53 2.47
CA ASP A 206 10.06 -11.44 2.06
C ASP A 206 10.75 -10.15 2.57
N PHE A 207 9.98 -9.16 3.05
CA PHE A 207 10.51 -7.97 3.71
C PHE A 207 10.91 -8.28 5.15
N LYS A 208 12.19 -8.16 5.47
CA LYS A 208 12.76 -8.53 6.78
C LYS A 208 13.33 -7.34 7.51
N GLU A 209 13.32 -7.43 8.83
CA GLU A 209 14.03 -6.50 9.70
C GLU A 209 15.50 -6.39 9.25
N PRO A 210 16.03 -5.17 9.09
CA PRO A 210 17.40 -4.98 8.66
C PRO A 210 18.35 -5.45 9.77
N THR A 211 19.51 -6.00 9.37
CA THR A 211 20.54 -6.35 10.35
C THR A 211 21.02 -5.10 11.10
N SER A 212 21.39 -5.25 12.37
CA SER A 212 21.90 -4.15 13.22
C SER A 212 22.86 -3.21 12.49
N GLY A 213 22.56 -1.90 12.55
CA GLY A 213 23.35 -0.85 11.87
C GLY A 213 22.93 -0.57 10.42
N ASN A 214 21.87 -1.22 9.93
CA ASN A 214 21.24 -0.93 8.65
C ASN A 214 19.79 -0.47 8.84
N ALA A 215 19.26 0.21 7.82
CA ALA A 215 17.85 0.56 7.68
C ALA A 215 17.32 0.13 6.31
N ASN A 216 16.04 -0.21 6.28
CA ASN A 216 15.24 -0.42 5.08
C ASN A 216 14.64 0.92 4.63
N TYR A 217 15.03 1.35 3.44
CA TYR A 217 14.53 2.54 2.78
C TYR A 217 13.49 2.13 1.76
N ILE A 218 12.35 2.80 1.82
CA ILE A 218 11.20 2.58 0.98
C ILE A 218 10.90 3.89 0.25
N THR A 219 10.68 3.81 -1.06
CA THR A 219 10.13 4.93 -1.84
C THR A 219 8.65 4.66 -2.07
N ALA A 220 7.81 5.65 -1.79
CA ALA A 220 6.36 5.46 -1.81
C ALA A 220 5.80 5.28 -3.23
N ARG A 221 6.43 5.88 -4.25
CA ARG A 221 5.86 5.97 -5.61
C ARG A 221 6.91 5.81 -6.69
N THR A 222 6.46 5.42 -7.90
CA THR A 222 7.35 5.28 -9.07
C THR A 222 8.11 6.56 -9.40
N ASP A 223 7.52 7.75 -9.20
CA ASP A 223 8.20 9.03 -9.39
C ASP A 223 9.18 9.35 -8.24
N ASP A 224 8.98 8.77 -7.05
CA ASP A 224 9.91 8.82 -5.91
C ASP A 224 11.09 7.83 -6.08
N ASN A 225 11.03 6.89 -7.02
CA ASN A 225 12.04 5.82 -7.19
C ASN A 225 13.44 6.32 -7.63
N GLU A 226 13.62 7.63 -7.78
CA GLU A 226 14.89 8.25 -8.20
C GLU A 226 15.57 9.05 -7.07
N PHE A 227 15.18 8.82 -5.80
CA PHE A 227 15.93 9.33 -4.67
C PHE A 227 17.36 8.78 -4.63
N SER A 228 18.31 9.65 -4.31
CA SER A 228 19.71 9.30 -4.10
C SER A 228 20.20 9.82 -2.75
N VAL A 229 21.05 9.06 -2.08
CA VAL A 229 21.69 9.46 -0.82
C VAL A 229 23.16 9.78 -1.06
N TYR A 230 23.66 10.85 -0.45
CA TYR A 230 25.07 11.19 -0.50
C TYR A 230 25.82 10.45 0.60
N ASP A 231 26.72 9.57 0.21
CA ASP A 231 27.61 8.86 1.13
C ASP A 231 28.92 9.65 1.28
N GLU A 232 29.11 10.27 2.44
CA GLU A 232 30.34 11.03 2.74
C GLU A 232 31.59 10.16 2.71
N THR A 233 31.49 8.86 3.01
CA THR A 233 32.65 7.97 3.06
C THR A 233 33.22 7.69 1.68
N THR A 234 32.35 7.57 0.67
CA THR A 234 32.73 7.39 -0.73
C THR A 234 32.70 8.70 -1.53
N SER A 235 32.22 9.79 -0.93
CA SER A 235 32.01 11.10 -1.55
C SER A 235 31.15 11.05 -2.82
N ASN A 236 30.19 10.11 -2.88
CA ASN A 236 29.36 9.83 -4.06
C ASN A 236 27.87 9.82 -3.74
N TRP A 237 27.06 10.09 -4.76
CA TRP A 237 25.61 9.86 -4.72
C TRP A 237 25.30 8.41 -5.07
N ILE A 238 24.54 7.76 -4.20
CA ILE A 238 24.07 6.39 -4.37
C ILE A 238 22.57 6.44 -4.62
N THR A 239 22.14 6.03 -5.80
CA THR A 239 20.70 5.89 -6.12
C THR A 239 20.12 4.74 -5.29
N LEU A 240 18.99 4.99 -4.64
CA LEU A 240 18.28 3.97 -3.89
C LEU A 240 17.71 2.94 -4.87
N ASN A 241 17.95 1.65 -4.61
CA ASN A 241 17.34 0.58 -5.40
C ASN A 241 15.87 0.46 -5.02
N ALA A 242 15.04 1.29 -5.62
CA ALA A 242 13.62 1.35 -5.36
C ALA A 242 12.86 0.04 -5.74
N PRO A 243 11.67 -0.20 -5.17
CA PRO A 243 11.01 0.61 -4.14
C PRO A 243 11.45 0.26 -2.72
N VAL A 244 12.35 -0.72 -2.54
CA VAL A 244 12.89 -1.12 -1.24
C VAL A 244 14.38 -1.40 -1.36
N CYS A 245 15.20 -0.72 -0.56
CA CYS A 245 16.62 -1.03 -0.42
C CYS A 245 17.07 -1.03 1.03
N THR A 246 18.02 -1.90 1.36
CA THR A 246 18.64 -1.93 2.68
C THR A 246 20.04 -1.34 2.57
N MET A 247 20.36 -0.37 3.43
CA MET A 247 21.69 0.23 3.48
C MET A 247 22.06 0.60 4.91
N LYS A 248 23.30 1.02 5.11
CA LYS A 248 23.81 1.41 6.42
C LYS A 248 22.99 2.56 7.00
N SER A 249 22.73 2.51 8.29
CA SER A 249 22.19 3.64 9.04
C SER A 249 23.26 4.73 9.19
N GLY A 250 22.82 5.97 9.09
CA GLY A 250 23.62 7.16 9.29
C GLY A 250 22.86 8.44 8.98
N LYS A 251 23.62 9.51 8.83
CA LYS A 251 23.14 10.81 8.35
C LYS A 251 23.44 10.94 6.87
N TYR A 252 22.45 11.33 6.09
CA TYR A 252 22.57 11.43 4.65
C TYR A 252 21.95 12.72 4.15
N LYS A 253 22.58 13.32 3.14
CA LYS A 253 21.87 14.22 2.23
C LYS A 253 21.10 13.37 1.24
N VAL A 254 19.82 13.62 1.10
CA VAL A 254 18.94 12.98 0.12
C VAL A 254 18.70 13.96 -0.99
N ARG A 255 18.76 13.50 -2.22
CA ARG A 255 18.43 14.27 -3.42
C ARG A 255 17.33 13.56 -4.19
N SER A 256 16.27 14.30 -4.49
CA SER A 256 15.27 13.91 -5.48
C SER A 256 15.73 14.28 -6.88
N LYS A 257 15.36 13.50 -7.89
CA LYS A 257 15.48 13.96 -9.28
C LYS A 257 14.30 14.85 -9.70
N ASN A 258 13.15 14.68 -9.06
CA ASN A 258 11.95 15.46 -9.30
C ASN A 258 11.86 16.62 -8.30
N ILE A 259 11.33 17.76 -8.77
CA ILE A 259 11.03 18.90 -7.90
C ILE A 259 9.65 18.68 -7.30
N TYR A 260 9.60 18.65 -5.98
CA TYR A 260 8.38 18.57 -5.19
C TYR A 260 8.21 19.83 -4.35
N THR A 261 6.96 20.23 -4.07
CA THR A 261 6.69 21.33 -3.15
C THR A 261 6.92 20.93 -1.69
N GLN A 262 6.80 19.64 -1.38
CA GLN A 262 6.98 19.08 -0.04
C GLN A 262 7.65 17.71 -0.10
N TYR A 263 8.45 17.39 0.92
CA TYR A 263 9.14 16.11 1.10
C TYR A 263 8.79 15.53 2.46
N PHE A 264 8.72 14.20 2.56
CA PHE A 264 8.32 13.49 3.76
C PHE A 264 9.27 12.35 4.09
N VAL A 265 9.50 12.18 5.39
CA VAL A 265 10.22 11.06 5.96
C VAL A 265 9.36 10.46 7.07
N ASN A 266 8.93 9.21 6.93
CA ASN A 266 8.05 8.52 7.90
C ASN A 266 6.91 9.43 8.41
N PHE A 267 6.10 9.96 7.49
CA PHE A 267 4.94 10.84 7.75
C PHE A 267 5.25 12.26 8.27
N GLN A 268 6.52 12.62 8.41
CA GLN A 268 6.92 13.96 8.80
C GLN A 268 7.38 14.75 7.59
N GLN A 269 6.83 15.94 7.41
CA GLN A 269 7.37 16.88 6.45
C GLN A 269 8.80 17.28 6.85
N VAL A 270 9.73 17.21 5.90
CA VAL A 270 11.10 17.68 6.07
C VAL A 270 11.33 18.92 5.22
N GLU A 271 12.12 19.85 5.75
CA GLU A 271 12.50 21.05 5.02
C GLU A 271 13.62 20.71 4.02
N ALA A 272 13.38 21.09 2.75
CA ALA A 272 14.40 21.00 1.73
C ALA A 272 15.36 22.21 1.84
N THR A 273 16.65 21.92 1.94
CA THR A 273 17.74 22.92 1.98
C THR A 273 18.02 23.56 0.62
N ASP A 274 17.64 22.87 -0.45
CA ASP A 274 17.63 23.30 -1.86
C ASP A 274 16.40 22.62 -2.50
N GLU A 275 15.88 23.09 -3.65
CA GLU A 275 14.59 22.65 -4.25
C GLU A 275 14.41 21.12 -4.34
N VAL A 276 15.52 20.36 -4.30
CA VAL A 276 15.56 18.90 -4.39
C VAL A 276 16.39 18.19 -3.31
N ILE A 277 16.95 18.90 -2.32
CA ILE A 277 17.86 18.32 -1.33
C ILE A 277 17.36 18.52 0.10
N PHE A 278 17.29 17.43 0.87
CA PHE A 278 17.00 17.46 2.31
C PHE A 278 17.96 16.53 3.07
N GLU A 279 17.97 16.60 4.39
CA GLU A 279 18.82 15.77 5.24
C GLU A 279 17.98 14.78 6.04
N ILE A 280 18.52 13.57 6.22
CA ILE A 280 17.94 12.55 7.09
C ILE A 280 18.97 12.09 8.12
N ASP A 281 18.48 11.77 9.31
CA ASP A 281 19.24 11.11 10.38
C ASP A 281 18.52 9.79 10.70
N THR A 282 18.93 8.71 10.04
CA THR A 282 18.19 7.44 10.12
C THR A 282 18.15 6.85 11.51
N GLU A 283 19.12 7.18 12.37
CA GLU A 283 19.11 6.72 13.77
C GLU A 283 18.00 7.39 14.59
N LYS A 284 17.46 8.52 14.11
CA LYS A 284 16.38 9.26 14.78
C LYS A 284 15.04 9.17 14.07
N MET A 285 15.08 9.07 12.74
CA MET A 285 13.90 9.12 11.88
C MET A 285 13.36 7.74 11.54
N ALA A 286 14.18 6.68 11.60
CA ALA A 286 13.71 5.33 11.34
C ALA A 286 12.80 4.84 12.47
N VAL A 287 11.79 4.07 12.08
CA VAL A 287 10.88 3.39 13.01
C VAL A 287 11.20 1.91 12.89
N ASP A 288 11.84 1.34 13.90
CA ASP A 288 12.38 -0.02 13.92
C ASP A 288 13.15 -0.39 12.64
N GLY A 289 13.99 0.54 12.18
CA GLY A 289 14.83 0.37 10.99
C GLY A 289 14.12 0.59 9.66
N VAL A 290 12.86 1.04 9.63
CA VAL A 290 12.15 1.42 8.39
C VAL A 290 12.16 2.92 8.18
N ILE A 291 12.48 3.35 6.96
CA ILE A 291 12.38 4.73 6.48
C ILE A 291 11.60 4.76 5.18
N ILE A 292 10.58 5.60 5.12
CA ILE A 292 9.87 5.92 3.89
C ILE A 292 10.23 7.33 3.46
N LEU A 293 10.60 7.46 2.19
CA LEU A 293 10.86 8.72 1.50
C LEU A 293 9.77 8.95 0.47
N SER A 294 9.21 10.16 0.47
CA SER A 294 8.14 10.59 -0.44
C SER A 294 8.28 12.08 -0.72
N GLY A 295 7.92 12.52 -1.92
CA GLY A 295 7.72 13.94 -2.24
C GLY A 295 6.37 14.15 -2.91
N HIS A 296 5.78 15.36 -2.91
CA HIS A 296 4.57 15.63 -3.69
C HIS A 296 4.42 17.09 -4.12
N ASN A 297 3.58 17.31 -5.13
CA ASN A 297 3.31 18.63 -5.74
C ASN A 297 1.87 19.13 -5.54
N TYR A 298 1.01 18.35 -4.89
CA TYR A 298 -0.38 18.73 -4.66
C TYR A 298 -0.52 19.45 -3.32
N PHE A 299 -1.25 20.55 -3.32
CA PHE A 299 -1.94 21.04 -2.12
C PHE A 299 -3.25 20.28 -2.07
N LEU A 300 -3.38 19.29 -1.19
CA LEU A 300 -4.70 18.76 -0.87
C LEU A 300 -5.43 19.88 -0.12
N SER A 301 -6.34 20.58 -0.82
CA SER A 301 -7.25 21.51 -0.17
C SER A 301 -8.13 20.70 0.77
N ILE A 302 -7.90 20.91 2.07
CA ILE A 302 -8.78 20.52 3.18
C ILE A 302 -10.22 20.92 2.90
#